data_AF-A0A8D8AF19-F1
#
_entry.id   AF-A0A8D8AF19-F1
#
_cell.length_a   1.000
_cell.length_b   1.000
_cell.length_c   1.000
_cell.angle_alpha   90.00
_cell.angle_beta   90.00
_cell.angle_gamma   90.00
#
_symmetry.space_group_name_H-M   'P 1'
#
loop_
_entity.id
_entity.type
_entity.pdbx_description
1 polymer ?
#
loop_
_entity_poly.entity_id
_entity_poly.type
_entity_poly.pdbx_seq_one_letter_code
_entity_poly.pdbx_strand_id
1 'polypeptide(L)'
;QQLFPQKFAGEGLRTLVLAERRLTKEFFDSWLLRQREAALSIDGTREDKLGAIYDEIECDMQLIGVTAIEDKLQDGVPQTIANLQMAGIKVWVLTGDKQETAINIG
;
A
#
# COMPACT_ATOMS: atom_id res chain seq x y z
N GLN A 1 -2.35 -22.33 -2.90
CA GLN A 1 -2.68 -20.94 -3.26
C GLN A 1 -1.72 -19.91 -2.63
N GLN A 2 -0.48 -20.29 -2.29
CA GLN A 2 0.54 -19.38 -1.76
C GLN A 2 1.51 -19.04 -2.92
N LEU A 3 1.82 -17.75 -3.14
CA LEU A 3 3.03 -17.17 -3.80
C LEU A 3 2.80 -15.91 -4.67
N PHE A 4 1.58 -15.44 -4.90
CA PHE A 4 1.34 -14.35 -5.86
C PHE A 4 1.94 -12.98 -5.50
N PRO A 5 1.79 -12.44 -4.27
CA PRO A 5 2.30 -11.10 -3.95
C PRO A 5 3.83 -10.99 -3.97
N GLN A 6 4.52 -12.05 -3.53
CA GLN A 6 5.99 -12.08 -3.47
C GLN A 6 6.64 -12.10 -4.85
N LYS A 7 5.98 -12.71 -5.84
CA LYS A 7 6.48 -12.72 -7.22
C LYS A 7 6.47 -11.33 -7.85
N PHE A 8 5.37 -10.60 -7.73
CA PHE A 8 5.26 -9.26 -8.33
C PHE A 8 6.11 -8.21 -7.60
N ALA A 9 6.25 -8.31 -6.28
CA ALA A 9 7.16 -7.45 -5.53
C ALA A 9 8.63 -7.66 -5.95
N GLY A 10 9.01 -8.89 -6.30
CA GLY A 10 10.35 -9.21 -6.82
C GLY A 10 10.63 -8.71 -8.24
N GLU A 11 9.58 -8.33 -8.99
CA GLU A 11 9.68 -7.75 -10.34
C GLU A 11 9.63 -6.22 -10.32
N GLY A 12 9.75 -5.58 -9.15
CA GLY A 12 9.72 -4.12 -9.00
C GLY A 12 8.32 -3.50 -9.11
N LEU A 13 7.26 -4.31 -9.16
CA LEU A 13 5.89 -3.84 -9.27
C LEU A 13 5.34 -3.43 -7.90
N ARG A 14 4.64 -2.30 -7.84
CA ARG A 14 3.89 -1.91 -6.64
C ARG A 14 2.63 -2.77 -6.56
N THR A 15 2.51 -3.55 -5.50
CA THR A 15 1.35 -4.43 -5.29
C THR A 15 0.33 -3.80 -4.34
N LEU A 16 -0.97 -3.92 -4.65
CA LEU A 16 -2.06 -3.56 -3.76
C LEU A 16 -3.00 -4.75 -3.60
N VAL A 17 -3.39 -5.04 -2.36
CA VAL A 17 -4.32 -6.12 -2.03
C VAL A 17 -5.72 -5.54 -1.86
N LEU A 18 -6.72 -6.15 -2.47
CA LEU A 18 -8.13 -5.76 -2.37
C LEU A 18 -8.91 -6.84 -1.64
N ALA A 19 -9.65 -6.45 -0.60
CA ALA A 19 -10.54 -7.33 0.15
C ALA A 19 -11.89 -6.64 0.39
N GLU A 20 -12.96 -7.42 0.51
CA GLU A 20 -14.29 -6.91 0.85
C GLU A 20 -14.88 -7.61 2.07
N ARG A 21 -15.78 -6.92 2.77
CA ARG A 21 -16.68 -7.54 3.74
C ARG A 21 -18.09 -7.03 3.51
N ARG A 22 -19.05 -7.96 3.45
CA ARG A 22 -20.47 -7.62 3.37
C ARG A 22 -20.99 -7.27 4.76
N LEU A 23 -21.52 -6.06 4.90
CA LEU A 23 -22.10 -5.58 6.14
C LEU A 23 -23.62 -5.56 6.05
N THR A 24 -24.29 -5.82 7.17
CA THR A 24 -25.72 -5.54 7.27
C THR A 24 -25.94 -4.05 7.43
N LYS A 25 -27.13 -3.57 7.03
CA LYS A 25 -27.46 -2.16 7.15
C LYS A 25 -27.49 -1.71 8.62
N GLU A 26 -28.01 -2.56 9.50
CA GLU A 26 -28.13 -2.30 10.93
C GLU A 26 -26.75 -2.15 11.59
N PHE A 27 -25.79 -3.01 11.20
CA PHE A 27 -24.41 -2.90 11.67
C PHE A 27 -23.78 -1.60 11.19
N PHE A 28 -23.91 -1.30 9.89
CA PHE A 28 -23.33 -0.10 9.30
C PHE A 28 -23.89 1.19 9.91
N ASP A 29 -25.21 1.27 10.10
CA ASP A 29 -25.86 2.45 10.66
C ASP A 29 -25.41 2.68 12.13
N SER A 30 -25.29 1.60 12.92
CA SER A 30 -24.76 1.65 14.30
C SER A 30 -23.28 2.06 14.33
N TRP A 31 -22.46 1.49 13.44
CA TRP A 31 -21.05 1.83 13.32
C TRP A 31 -20.85 3.30 12.92
N LEU A 32 -21.64 3.80 11.97
CA LEU A 32 -21.56 5.18 11.49
C LEU A 32 -21.87 6.20 12.59
N LEU A 33 -22.82 5.89 13.48
CA LEU A 33 -23.12 6.74 14.63
C LEU A 33 -21.90 6.86 15.57
N ARG A 34 -21.31 5.71 15.94
CA ARG A 34 -20.13 5.66 16.82
C ARG A 34 -18.91 6.31 16.18
N GLN A 35 -18.72 6.17 14.88
CA GLN A 35 -17.66 6.85 14.13
C GLN A 35 -17.80 8.36 14.21
N ARG A 36 -19.03 8.90 14.08
CA ARG A 36 -19.28 10.35 14.20
C ARG A 36 -19.01 10.85 15.62
N GLU A 37 -19.43 10.10 16.63
CA GLU A 37 -19.14 10.43 18.02
C GLU A 37 -17.63 10.45 18.30
N ALA A 38 -16.89 9.45 17.80
CA ALA A 38 -15.43 9.42 17.89
C ALA A 38 -14.78 10.60 17.17
N ALA A 39 -15.26 10.96 15.97
CA ALA A 39 -14.73 12.07 15.18
C ALA A 39 -14.95 13.45 15.83
N LEU A 40 -16.02 13.60 16.63
CA LEU A 40 -16.35 14.83 17.36
C LEU A 40 -15.68 14.92 18.73
N SER A 41 -14.84 13.95 19.12
CA SER A 41 -14.15 13.95 20.42
C SER A 41 -13.12 15.08 20.50
N ILE A 42 -13.19 15.90 21.56
CA ILE A 42 -12.29 17.05 21.81
C ILE A 42 -11.32 16.78 22.97
N ASP A 43 -11.43 15.62 23.62
CA ASP A 43 -10.66 15.21 24.80
C ASP A 43 -9.21 14.75 24.51
N GLY A 44 -8.70 15.00 23.29
CA GLY A 44 -7.36 14.58 22.86
C GLY A 44 -7.24 13.09 22.50
N THR A 45 -8.28 12.26 22.71
CA THR A 45 -8.27 10.81 22.43
C THR A 45 -8.89 10.45 21.07
N ARG A 46 -9.15 11.46 20.24
CA ARG A 46 -9.85 11.32 18.96
C ARG A 46 -9.21 10.29 18.02
N GLU A 47 -7.88 10.31 17.91
CA GLU A 47 -7.14 9.40 17.02
C GLU A 47 -7.26 7.95 17.48
N ASP A 48 -7.08 7.68 18.78
CA ASP A 48 -7.22 6.33 19.35
C ASP A 48 -8.64 5.80 19.18
N LYS A 49 -9.66 6.64 19.45
CA LYS A 49 -11.08 6.28 19.27
C LYS A 49 -11.39 5.96 17.81
N LEU A 50 -10.89 6.76 16.87
CA LEU A 50 -11.08 6.50 15.45
C LEU A 50 -10.34 5.22 15.01
N GLY A 51 -9.12 5.01 15.48
CA GLY A 51 -8.37 3.78 15.23
C GLY A 51 -9.15 2.54 15.63
N ALA A 52 -9.65 2.49 16.88
CA ALA A 52 -10.46 1.37 17.36
C ALA A 52 -11.75 1.15 16.55
N ILE A 53 -12.40 2.25 16.10
CA ILE A 53 -13.60 2.18 15.26
C ILE A 53 -13.27 1.62 13.86
N TYR A 54 -12.12 1.98 13.28
CA TYR A 54 -11.68 1.45 12.00
C TYR A 54 -11.24 -0.01 12.09
N ASP A 55 -10.52 -0.40 13.14
CA ASP A 55 -10.10 -1.79 13.36
C ASP A 55 -11.31 -2.75 13.45
N GLU A 56 -12.43 -2.30 14.04
CA GLU A 56 -13.67 -3.07 14.11
C GLU A 56 -14.31 -3.29 12.73
N ILE A 57 -14.26 -2.29 11.84
CA ILE A 57 -14.85 -2.42 10.51
C ILE A 57 -13.93 -3.15 9.51
N GLU A 58 -12.63 -3.14 9.77
CA GLU A 58 -11.58 -3.72 8.91
C GLU A 58 -11.14 -5.14 9.32
N CYS A 59 -12.01 -5.90 9.98
CA CYS A 59 -11.78 -7.31 10.30
C CYS A 59 -12.60 -8.27 9.42
N ASP A 60 -12.22 -9.56 9.37
CA ASP A 60 -12.95 -10.64 8.68
C ASP A 60 -13.27 -10.37 7.19
N MET A 61 -12.34 -9.75 6.48
CA MET A 61 -12.48 -9.46 5.06
C MET A 61 -12.15 -10.69 4.19
N GLN A 62 -12.85 -10.81 3.06
CA GLN A 62 -12.57 -11.77 2.01
C GLN A 62 -11.66 -11.15 0.95
N LEU A 63 -10.53 -11.79 0.70
CA LEU A 63 -9.60 -11.39 -0.36
C LEU A 63 -10.28 -11.51 -1.74
N ILE A 64 -10.38 -10.39 -2.46
CA ILE A 64 -10.89 -10.35 -3.83
C ILE A 64 -9.75 -10.55 -4.82
N GLY A 65 -8.60 -9.93 -4.58
CA GLY A 65 -7.47 -10.01 -5.48
C GLY A 65 -6.30 -9.11 -5.13
N VAL A 66 -5.34 -9.05 -6.05
CA VAL A 66 -4.12 -8.24 -5.94
C VAL A 66 -3.91 -7.56 -7.28
N THR A 67 -3.66 -6.26 -7.27
CA THR A 67 -3.16 -5.53 -8.45
C THR A 67 -1.65 -5.38 -8.36
N ALA A 68 -0.98 -5.38 -9.50
CA ALA A 68 0.44 -5.09 -9.63
C ALA A 68 0.58 -3.95 -10.63
N ILE A 69 1.15 -2.84 -10.17
CA ILE A 69 1.32 -1.61 -10.95
C ILE A 69 2.80 -1.47 -11.27
N GLU A 70 3.10 -1.41 -12.56
CA GLU A 70 4.44 -1.12 -13.05
C GLU A 70 4.69 0.39 -12.98
N ASP A 71 5.75 0.79 -12.28
CA ASP A 71 6.24 2.15 -12.32
C ASP A 71 7.13 2.29 -13.54
N LYS A 72 6.56 2.81 -14.64
CA LYS A 72 7.27 2.85 -15.92
C LYS A 72 8.44 3.82 -15.84
N LEU A 73 9.65 3.28 -16.00
CA LEU A 73 10.83 4.07 -16.27
C LEU A 73 10.77 4.63 -17.69
N GLN A 74 11.54 5.70 -17.93
CA GLN A 74 11.73 6.21 -19.29
C GLN A 74 12.42 5.16 -20.16
N ASP A 75 12.13 5.20 -21.46
CA ASP A 75 12.71 4.26 -22.43
C ASP A 75 14.24 4.30 -22.39
N GLY A 76 14.85 3.12 -22.33
CA GLY A 76 16.30 2.96 -22.36
C GLY A 76 17.03 3.24 -21.04
N VAL A 77 16.34 3.61 -19.96
CA VAL A 77 16.96 3.80 -18.63
C VAL A 77 17.69 2.53 -18.16
N PRO A 78 17.09 1.32 -18.19
CA PRO A 78 17.79 0.11 -17.75
C PRO A 78 19.04 -0.19 -18.57
N GLN A 79 18.95 -0.05 -19.90
CA GLN A 79 20.09 -0.27 -20.80
C GLN A 79 21.21 0.74 -20.57
N THR A 80 20.85 1.99 -20.30
CA THR A 80 21.82 3.07 -20.05
C THR A 80 22.56 2.83 -18.74
N ILE A 81 21.84 2.48 -17.66
CA ILE A 81 22.46 2.15 -16.36
C ILE A 81 23.41 0.95 -16.51
N ALA A 82 22.99 -0.12 -17.20
CA ALA A 82 23.84 -1.28 -17.47
C ALA A 82 25.11 -0.92 -18.25
N ASN A 83 24.99 -0.08 -19.28
CA ASN A 83 26.14 0.38 -20.07
C ASN A 83 27.11 1.22 -19.23
N LEU A 84 26.60 2.11 -18.38
CA LEU A 84 27.41 2.91 -17.46
C LEU A 84 28.15 2.02 -16.44
N GLN A 85 27.47 1.02 -15.87
CA GLN A 85 28.09 0.06 -14.95
C GLN A 85 29.17 -0.79 -15.63
N MET A 86 28.92 -1.29 -16.85
CA MET A 86 29.92 -2.02 -17.64
C MET A 86 31.14 -1.16 -17.98
N ALA A 87 30.94 0.16 -18.14
CA ALA A 87 32.03 1.12 -18.33
C ALA A 87 32.78 1.46 -17.02
N GLY A 88 32.42 0.85 -15.89
CA GLY A 88 33.05 1.09 -14.59
C GLY A 88 32.57 2.36 -13.88
N ILE A 89 31.49 2.98 -14.36
CA ILE A 89 30.93 4.21 -13.77
C ILE A 89 29.99 3.82 -12.62
N LYS A 90 30.25 4.38 -11.43
CA LYS A 90 29.40 4.15 -10.25
C LYS A 90 28.16 5.04 -10.32
N VAL A 91 26.98 4.42 -10.39
CA VAL A 91 25.69 5.10 -10.41
C VAL A 91 25.13 5.19 -8.98
N TRP A 92 24.72 6.38 -8.55
CA TRP A 92 24.07 6.62 -7.26
C TRP A 92 22.68 7.19 -7.51
N VAL A 93 21.65 6.58 -6.92
CA VAL A 93 20.28 7.08 -6.98
C VAL A 93 19.98 7.82 -5.68
N LEU A 94 19.65 9.11 -5.78
CA LEU A 94 19.20 9.93 -4.66
C LEU A 94 17.71 10.18 -4.85
N THR A 95 16.88 9.67 -3.94
CA THR A 95 15.41 9.82 -3.99
C THR A 95 14.88 10.25 -2.62
N GLY A 96 13.82 11.07 -2.64
CA GLY A 96 13.06 11.45 -1.45
C GLY A 96 11.86 10.54 -1.17
N ASP A 97 11.70 9.47 -1.96
CA ASP A 97 10.64 8.48 -1.78
C ASP A 97 10.98 7.50 -0.64
N LYS A 98 9.99 6.72 -0.19
CA LYS A 98 10.21 5.69 0.82
C LYS A 98 11.26 4.68 0.34
N GLN A 99 12.05 4.12 1.27
CA GLN A 99 13.11 3.17 0.98
C GLN A 99 12.64 1.97 0.13
N GLU A 100 11.44 1.46 0.40
CA GLU A 100 10.83 0.35 -0.35
C GLU A 100 10.64 0.71 -1.83
N THR A 101 10.23 1.94 -2.13
CA THR A 101 10.11 2.45 -3.50
C THR A 101 11.47 2.60 -4.17
N ALA A 102 12.48 3.06 -3.43
CA ALA A 102 13.84 3.24 -3.93
C ALA A 102 14.49 1.90 -4.33
N ILE A 103 14.21 0.83 -3.59
CA ILE A 103 14.70 -0.53 -3.88
C ILE A 103 14.03 -1.11 -5.12
N ASN A 104 12.74 -0.86 -5.34
CA ASN A 104 12.01 -1.39 -6.50
C ASN A 104 12.39 -0.71 -7.83
N ILE A 105 13.00 0.48 -7.79
CA ILE A 105 13.40 1.25 -8.98
C ILE A 105 14.85 0.94 -9.41
N GLY A 106 15.72 0.56 -8.47
CA GLY A 106 17.15 0.29 -8.71
C GLY A 106 17.42 -1.14 -9.16
#